data_AF-A0A2G9TF47-F1
#
_entry.id   AF-A0A2G9TF47-F1
#
_cell.length_a   1.000
_cell.length_b   1.000
_cell.length_c   1.000
_cell.angle_alpha   90.00
_cell.angle_beta   90.00
_cell.angle_gamma   90.00
#
_symmetry.space_group_name_H-M   'P 1'
#
loop_
_entity.id
_entity.type
_entity.pdbx_description
1 polymer ?
#
loop_
_entity_poly.entity_id
_entity_poly.type
_entity_poly.pdbx_seq_one_letter_code
_entity_poly.pdbx_strand_id
1 'polypeptide(L)'
;AQLCDTLRALGTDNLIYLMMLALLEQKILVHSLRSWMLTAVAESVCALMFPFHWQCPYVPQCPLGLAGVLHAPLPFIAGVDSRQKNYKKFIDGNIVMDLLIT
;
A
#
# COMPACT_ATOMS: atom_id res chain seq x y z
N ALA A 1 13.34 -10.19 5.92
CA ALA A 1 14.06 -8.91 5.97
C ALA A 1 13.13 -7.70 5.81
N GLN A 2 12.11 -7.76 4.94
CA GLN A 2 11.21 -6.63 4.65
C GLN A 2 10.42 -6.09 5.86
N LEU A 3 10.00 -6.94 6.79
CA LEU A 3 9.21 -6.51 7.96
C LEU A 3 9.93 -5.49 8.85
N CYS A 4 11.23 -5.66 9.08
CA CYS A 4 12.01 -4.72 9.90
C CYS A 4 12.11 -3.34 9.22
N ASP A 5 12.24 -3.32 7.89
CA ASP A 5 12.29 -2.06 7.14
C ASP A 5 10.93 -1.37 7.12
N THR A 6 9.86 -2.15 6.97
CA THR A 6 8.47 -1.68 7.13
C THR A 6 8.21 -1.10 8.51
N LEU A 7 8.63 -1.79 9.58
CA LEU A 7 8.50 -1.31 10.96
C LEU A 7 9.29 -0.02 11.20
N ARG A 8 10.50 0.10 10.64
CA ARG A 8 11.29 1.33 10.76
C ARG A 8 10.68 2.50 9.98
N ALA A 9 10.08 2.22 8.83
CA ALA A 9 9.50 3.25 7.97
C ALA A 9 8.12 3.73 8.47
N LEU A 10 7.30 2.83 9.02
CA LEU A 10 5.94 3.14 9.44
C LEU A 10 5.80 3.39 10.95
N GLY A 11 6.68 2.80 11.76
CA GLY A 11 6.41 2.65 13.19
C GLY A 11 5.30 1.64 13.47
N THR A 12 5.07 1.36 14.76
CA THR A 12 4.09 0.36 15.20
C THR A 12 2.65 0.78 14.94
N ASP A 13 2.28 2.02 15.22
CA ASP A 13 0.89 2.47 15.14
C ASP A 13 0.37 2.44 13.70
N ASN A 14 1.16 2.93 12.75
CA ASN A 14 0.79 2.90 11.34
C ASN A 14 0.78 1.46 10.80
N LEU A 15 1.69 0.59 11.25
CA LEU A 15 1.66 -0.82 10.85
C LEU A 15 0.40 -1.54 11.36
N ILE A 16 -0.03 -1.27 12.61
CA ILE A 16 -1.27 -1.82 13.18
C ILE A 16 -2.47 -1.30 12.40
N TYR A 17 -2.51 0.00 12.10
CA TYR A 17 -3.55 0.58 11.26
C TYR A 17 -3.58 -0.07 9.86
N LEU A 18 -2.41 -0.41 9.30
CA LEU A 18 -2.29 -1.01 7.97
C LEU A 18 -2.80 -2.45 7.96
N MET A 19 -2.48 -3.18 9.02
CA MET A 19 -3.06 -4.50 9.24
C MET A 19 -4.57 -4.45 9.43
N MET A 20 -5.10 -3.45 10.16
CA MET A 20 -6.54 -3.26 10.31
C MET A 20 -7.23 -3.01 8.97
N LEU A 21 -6.69 -2.11 8.13
CA LEU A 21 -7.22 -1.87 6.79
C LEU A 21 -7.17 -3.11 5.90
N ALA A 22 -6.09 -3.89 5.98
CA ALA A 22 -5.94 -5.12 5.20
C ALA A 22 -6.95 -6.18 5.65
N LEU A 23 -7.11 -6.41 6.95
CA LEU A 23 -8.06 -7.38 7.47
C LEU A 23 -9.53 -7.00 7.18
N LEU A 24 -9.82 -5.71 7.03
CA LEU A 24 -11.12 -5.20 6.63
C LEU A 24 -11.31 -5.12 5.10
N GLU A 25 -10.36 -5.65 4.32
CA GLU A 25 -10.36 -5.59 2.86
C GLU A 25 -10.67 -4.17 2.36
N GLN A 26 -9.92 -3.18 2.85
CA GLN A 26 -10.04 -1.81 2.37
C GLN A 26 -9.16 -1.57 1.15
N LYS A 27 -9.42 -0.49 0.42
CA LYS A 27 -8.50 -0.02 -0.63
C LYS A 27 -7.28 0.58 0.02
N ILE A 28 -6.11 -0.03 -0.16
CA ILE A 28 -4.86 0.42 0.42
C ILE A 28 -3.98 0.92 -0.72
N LEU A 29 -3.78 2.24 -0.75
CA LEU A 29 -2.79 2.87 -1.60
C LEU A 29 -1.63 3.34 -0.72
N VAL A 30 -0.44 2.80 -0.98
CA VAL A 30 0.82 3.27 -0.41
C VAL A 30 1.62 4.03 -1.46
N HIS A 31 2.40 5.03 -1.03
CA HIS A 31 3.28 5.74 -1.96
C HIS A 31 4.60 6.14 -1.33
N SER A 32 5.66 6.16 -2.13
CA SER A 32 7.01 6.47 -1.67
C SER A 32 7.86 6.96 -2.83
N LEU A 33 8.90 7.75 -2.53
CA LEU A 33 9.97 8.06 -3.46
C LEU A 33 10.91 6.86 -3.70
N ARG A 34 10.85 5.84 -2.82
CA ARG A 34 11.69 4.65 -2.86
C ARG A 34 10.87 3.44 -3.30
N SER A 35 11.01 3.04 -4.55
CA SER A 35 10.23 1.93 -5.15
C SER A 35 10.31 0.62 -4.36
N TRP A 36 11.47 0.30 -3.80
CA TRP A 36 11.67 -0.92 -3.00
C TRP A 36 10.86 -0.91 -1.69
N MET A 37 10.60 0.27 -1.12
CA MET A 37 9.80 0.42 0.10
C MET A 37 8.35 0.03 -0.15
N LEU A 38 7.80 0.36 -1.33
CA LEU A 38 6.43 0.01 -1.70
C LEU A 38 6.21 -1.50 -1.66
N THR A 39 7.12 -2.26 -2.28
CA THR A 39 7.11 -3.71 -2.25
C THR A 39 7.36 -4.25 -0.85
N ALA A 40 8.32 -3.68 -0.10
CA ALA A 40 8.63 -4.14 1.25
C ALA A 40 7.41 -4.04 2.20
N VAL A 41 6.71 -2.90 2.17
CA VAL A 41 5.50 -2.68 2.98
C VAL A 41 4.41 -3.66 2.57
N ALA A 42 4.12 -3.77 1.27
CA ALA A 42 3.04 -4.62 0.76
C ALA A 42 3.27 -6.12 1.07
N GLU A 43 4.50 -6.62 0.87
CA GLU A 43 4.86 -8.00 1.23
C GLU A 43 4.82 -8.23 2.75
N SER A 44 5.19 -7.23 3.55
CA SER A 44 5.14 -7.32 5.02
C SER A 44 3.70 -7.47 5.51
N VAL A 45 2.75 -6.72 4.93
CA VAL A 45 1.32 -6.87 5.23
C VAL A 45 0.83 -8.27 4.85
N CYS A 46 1.15 -8.74 3.64
CA CYS A 46 0.81 -10.09 3.19
C CYS A 46 1.36 -11.18 4.12
N ALA A 47 2.62 -11.04 4.57
CA ALA A 47 3.25 -11.98 5.48
C ALA A 47 2.61 -11.96 6.89
N LEU A 48 2.27 -10.78 7.40
CA LEU A 48 1.64 -10.61 8.71
C LEU A 48 0.18 -11.12 8.74
N MET A 49 -0.46 -11.30 7.58
CA MET A 49 -1.81 -11.85 7.51
C MET A 49 -1.88 -13.36 7.75
N PHE A 50 -0.75 -14.08 7.77
CA PHE A 50 -0.74 -15.52 8.06
C PHE A 50 -1.58 -15.86 9.30
N PRO A 51 -2.48 -16.86 9.23
CA PRO A 51 -2.66 -17.86 8.17
C PRO A 51 -3.57 -17.43 7.01
N PHE A 52 -4.07 -16.19 7.02
CA PHE A 52 -4.85 -15.65 5.91
C PHE A 52 -3.94 -15.20 4.76
N HIS A 53 -4.52 -15.14 3.57
CA HIS A 53 -3.86 -14.69 2.36
C HIS A 53 -4.67 -13.56 1.75
N TRP A 54 -4.01 -12.48 1.33
CA TRP A 54 -4.66 -11.45 0.53
C TRP A 54 -5.26 -12.05 -0.74
N GLN A 55 -6.57 -11.85 -0.97
CA GLN A 55 -7.27 -12.40 -2.14
C GLN A 55 -7.60 -11.34 -3.20
N CYS A 56 -7.47 -10.06 -2.88
CA CYS A 56 -7.83 -8.97 -3.77
C CYS A 56 -6.66 -8.62 -4.71
N PRO A 57 -6.88 -7.76 -5.73
CA PRO A 57 -5.79 -7.26 -6.57
C PRO A 57 -4.60 -6.73 -5.76
N TYR A 58 -3.40 -7.12 -6.20
CA TYR A 58 -2.13 -6.80 -5.55
C TYR A 58 -1.16 -6.25 -6.59
N VAL A 59 -0.84 -4.96 -6.49
CA VAL A 59 0.04 -4.25 -7.43
C VAL A 59 0.99 -3.32 -6.65
N PRO A 60 1.97 -3.85 -5.91
CA PRO A 60 2.85 -3.07 -5.03
C PRO A 60 3.68 -2.00 -5.75
N GLN A 61 3.84 -2.12 -7.07
CA GLN A 61 4.40 -1.08 -7.92
C GLN A 61 3.49 -0.88 -9.13
N CYS A 62 2.46 -0.06 -8.97
CA CYS A 62 1.47 0.22 -10.00
C CYS A 62 2.08 1.10 -11.10
N PRO A 63 2.13 0.60 -12.36
CA PRO A 63 2.55 1.42 -13.48
C PRO A 63 1.47 2.44 -13.84
N LEU A 64 1.88 3.60 -14.37
CA LEU A 64 0.96 4.68 -14.79
C LEU A 64 -0.16 4.20 -15.73
N GLY A 65 0.11 3.23 -16.60
CA GLY A 65 -0.88 2.67 -17.52
C GLY A 65 -2.02 1.91 -16.84
N LEU A 66 -1.85 1.49 -15.58
CA LEU A 66 -2.87 0.79 -14.78
C LEU A 66 -3.61 1.72 -13.81
N ALA A 67 -3.36 3.03 -13.88
CA ALA A 67 -3.97 4.05 -13.01
C ALA A 67 -5.50 3.93 -12.88
N GLY A 68 -6.20 3.51 -13.95
CA GLY A 68 -7.65 3.30 -13.93
C GLY A 68 -8.12 2.26 -12.90
N VAL A 69 -7.28 1.28 -12.55
CA VAL A 69 -7.60 0.25 -11.54
C VAL A 69 -7.73 0.87 -10.14
N LEU A 70 -7.04 1.98 -9.87
CA LEU A 70 -7.13 2.68 -8.58
C LEU A 70 -8.49 3.34 -8.35
N HIS A 71 -9.30 3.50 -9.40
CA HIS A 71 -10.67 4.00 -9.30
C HIS A 71 -11.72 2.88 -9.19
N ALA A 72 -11.31 1.61 -9.24
CA ALA A 72 -12.23 0.49 -9.09
C ALA A 72 -12.95 0.57 -7.73
N PRO A 73 -14.24 0.19 -7.64
CA PRO A 73 -14.99 0.17 -6.38
C PRO A 73 -14.59 -1.00 -5.46
N LEU A 74 -13.61 -1.80 -5.87
CA LEU A 74 -13.17 -3.04 -5.23
C LEU A 74 -11.94 -2.79 -4.34
N PRO A 75 -11.70 -3.65 -3.32
CA PRO A 75 -10.48 -3.59 -2.52
C PRO A 75 -9.23 -3.93 -3.33
N PHE A 76 -8.09 -3.37 -2.92
CA PHE A 76 -6.78 -3.64 -3.51
C PHE A 76 -5.65 -3.21 -2.57
N ILE A 77 -4.47 -3.77 -2.79
CA ILE A 77 -3.21 -3.21 -2.29
C ILE A 77 -2.43 -2.73 -3.52
N ALA A 78 -2.09 -1.44 -3.55
CA ALA A 78 -1.30 -0.86 -4.62
C ALA A 78 -0.25 0.11 -4.10
N GLY A 79 0.88 0.20 -4.80
CA GLY A 79 1.93 1.17 -4.51
C GLY A 79 2.20 2.11 -5.68
N VAL A 80 2.31 3.41 -5.43
CA VAL A 80 2.68 4.40 -6.46
C VAL A 80 3.94 5.16 -6.10
N ASP A 81 4.76 5.45 -7.11
CA ASP A 81 5.93 6.29 -6.92
C ASP A 81 5.50 7.75 -6.78
N SER A 82 5.86 8.40 -5.68
CA SER A 82 5.46 9.79 -5.39
C SER A 82 6.02 10.81 -6.40
N ARG A 83 6.98 10.43 -7.25
CA ARG A 83 7.50 11.25 -8.36
C ARG A 83 6.57 11.26 -9.57
N GLN A 84 5.63 10.31 -9.68
CA GLN A 84 4.72 10.25 -10.81
C GLN A 84 3.79 11.46 -10.82
N LYS A 85 3.69 12.12 -11.96
CA LYS A 85 2.80 13.27 -12.14
C LYS A 85 1.37 12.82 -11.88
N ASN A 86 0.64 13.61 -11.09
CA ASN A 86 -0.76 13.38 -10.74
C ASN A 86 -1.05 12.20 -9.79
N TYR A 87 -0.07 11.64 -9.06
CA TYR A 87 -0.38 10.56 -8.10
C TYR A 87 -1.46 10.97 -7.08
N LYS A 88 -1.53 12.26 -6.74
CA LYS A 88 -2.58 12.86 -5.88
C LYS A 88 -4.00 12.64 -6.40
N LYS A 89 -4.20 12.49 -7.71
CA LYS A 89 -5.53 12.19 -8.28
C LYS A 89 -6.04 10.80 -7.90
N PHE A 90 -5.15 9.91 -7.48
CA PHE A 90 -5.51 8.58 -7.00
C PHE A 90 -5.81 8.54 -5.50
N ILE A 91 -5.65 9.68 -4.81
CA ILE A 91 -5.88 9.81 -3.37
C ILE A 91 -7.35 10.17 -3.08
N ASP A 92 -8.00 10.88 -4.00
CA ASP A 92 -9.42 11.22 -3.85
C ASP A 92 -10.31 9.96 -3.95
N GLY A 93 -10.96 9.61 -2.84
CA GLY A 93 -11.94 8.52 -2.75
C GLY A 93 -11.38 7.14 -2.35
N ASN A 94 -10.08 7.04 -2.04
CA ASN A 94 -9.44 5.82 -1.54
C ASN A 94 -8.98 6.01 -0.09
N ILE A 95 -8.92 4.95 0.72
CA ILE A 95 -8.26 5.00 2.02
C ILE A 95 -6.76 4.95 1.76
N VAL A 96 -6.14 6.13 1.74
CA VAL A 96 -4.72 6.27 1.44
C VAL A 96 -3.92 6.25 2.71
N MET A 97 -2.95 5.33 2.78
CA MET A 97 -1.85 5.49 3.71
C MET A 97 -0.71 6.18 3.00
N ASP A 98 -0.59 7.47 3.30
CA ASP A 98 0.53 8.27 2.88
C ASP A 98 1.78 7.78 3.65
N LEU A 99 2.66 7.06 2.96
CA LEU A 99 3.94 6.60 3.51
C LEU A 99 4.97 7.75 3.57
N LEU A 100 4.62 9.01 3.23
CA LEU A 100 5.49 10.17 3.39
C LEU A 100 5.70 10.58 4.86
N ILE A 101 5.11 9.88 5.83
CA ILE A 101 5.45 10.08 7.24
C ILE A 101 6.71 9.25 7.58
N THR A 102 7.87 9.70 7.09
CA THR A 102 9.13 9.90 7.84
C THR A 102 10.12 10.65 6.95
#